data_AF-A0A8J4CAF3-F1
#
_entry.id   AF-A0A8J4CAF3-F1
#
_cell.length_a   1.000
_cell.length_b   1.000
_cell.length_c   1.000
_cell.angle_alpha   90.00
_cell.angle_beta   90.00
_cell.angle_gamma   90.00
#
_symmetry.space_group_name_H-M   'P 1'
#
loop_
_entity.id
_entity.type
_entity.pdbx_description
1 polymer ?
#
loop_
_entity_poly.entity_id
_entity_poly.type
_entity_poly.pdbx_seq_one_letter_code
_entity_poly.pdbx_strand_id
1 'polypeptide(L)'
;MAGHLTPSIITFCSDAPSPPSPPSPPSPPPSPSPPSPPSSSPPSPPPPSSPPPTQPPPSSPTRPSSPPPTQPPPTQPPPSSPTRPSSPPPTQPPPLQPPPLFPSPPPPPEFACVQNTSLSGVQLAKFKLGYKNGTDANIATCRTYCVSTPGCKGFYYKTTFNCYLMASVLDYKQYGTSVIACIYH
;
A
#
# COMPACT_ATOMS: atom_id res chain seq x y z
N MET A 1 45.92 36.05 16.44
CA MET A 1 44.76 36.16 17.35
C MET A 1 44.23 34.74 17.57
N ALA A 2 44.79 34.03 18.55
CA ALA A 2 44.39 32.66 18.87
C ALA A 2 43.82 32.69 20.29
N GLY A 3 42.50 32.48 20.41
CA GLY A 3 41.78 32.48 21.67
C GLY A 3 41.91 31.12 22.34
N HIS A 4 42.56 31.12 23.50
CA HIS A 4 42.68 29.99 24.41
C HIS A 4 41.48 30.04 25.37
N LEU A 5 40.62 29.02 25.38
CA LEU A 5 39.54 28.88 26.37
C LEU A 5 39.71 27.56 27.13
N THR A 6 39.88 27.73 28.43
CA THR A 6 40.03 26.71 29.48
C THR A 6 38.71 25.99 29.78
N PRO A 7 38.71 24.67 30.07
CA PRO A 7 37.55 23.98 30.61
C PRO A 7 37.45 24.14 32.15
N SER A 8 36.31 24.66 32.61
CA SER A 8 35.96 24.80 34.02
C SER A 8 35.52 23.47 34.66
N ILE A 9 36.33 23.03 35.61
CA ILE A 9 36.03 22.51 36.96
C ILE A 9 34.56 22.11 37.28
N ILE A 10 34.40 20.80 37.52
CA ILE A 10 33.73 20.10 38.63
C ILE A 10 32.28 20.48 38.99
N THR A 11 31.37 19.49 38.85
CA THR A 11 30.23 19.35 39.75
C THR A 11 30.05 17.87 40.10
N PHE A 12 30.37 17.54 41.35
CA PHE A 12 30.01 16.27 41.99
C PHE A 12 28.49 16.29 42.25
N CYS A 13 27.74 15.47 41.52
CA CYS A 13 26.39 15.10 41.96
C CYS A 13 26.52 13.89 42.87
N SER A 14 26.29 14.14 44.16
CA SER A 14 26.25 13.19 45.25
C SER A 14 25.29 12.03 44.97
N ASP A 15 25.80 10.84 45.26
CA ASP A 15 25.08 9.60 45.48
C ASP A 15 24.05 9.82 46.62
N ALA A 16 22.79 10.01 46.25
CA ALA A 16 21.67 9.98 47.18
C ALA A 16 21.11 8.54 47.14
N PRO A 17 20.96 7.86 48.30
CA PRO A 17 20.39 6.53 48.32
C PRO A 17 18.95 6.58 47.79
N SER A 18 18.67 5.73 46.80
CA SER A 18 17.33 5.59 46.20
C SER A 18 16.28 5.38 47.29
N PRO A 19 15.14 6.10 47.25
CA PRO A 19 14.07 5.86 48.22
C PRO A 19 13.58 4.41 48.12
N PRO A 20 13.14 3.80 49.24
CA PRO A 20 12.57 2.47 49.21
C PRO A 20 11.37 2.43 48.25
N SER A 21 11.25 1.35 47.49
CA SER A 21 10.12 1.17 46.57
C SER A 21 8.79 1.22 47.36
N PRO A 22 7.76 1.89 46.82
CA PRO A 22 6.45 1.91 47.46
C PRO A 22 5.89 0.47 47.56
N PRO A 23 5.09 0.17 48.61
CA PRO A 23 4.45 -1.14 48.74
C PRO A 23 3.55 -1.41 47.53
N SER A 24 3.57 -2.65 47.04
CA SER A 24 2.71 -3.08 45.95
C SER A 24 1.24 -2.83 46.31
N PRO A 25 0.42 -2.30 45.38
CA PRO A 25 -1.00 -2.13 45.63
C PRO A 25 -1.67 -3.50 45.90
N PRO A 26 -2.71 -3.54 46.75
CA PRO A 26 -3.47 -4.76 46.98
C PRO A 26 -4.05 -5.29 45.67
N SER A 27 -4.09 -6.62 45.53
CA SER A 27 -4.67 -7.25 44.34
C SER A 27 -6.14 -6.84 44.19
N PRO A 28 -6.62 -6.52 42.98
CA PRO A 28 -8.01 -6.19 42.76
C PRO A 28 -8.91 -7.39 43.14
N PRO A 29 -10.13 -7.14 43.64
CA PRO A 29 -11.07 -8.22 43.91
C PRO A 29 -11.38 -9.00 42.62
N PRO A 30 -11.70 -10.31 42.72
CA PRO A 30 -12.10 -11.09 41.57
C PRO A 30 -13.31 -10.45 40.90
N SER A 31 -13.24 -10.27 39.58
CA SER A 31 -14.36 -9.71 38.81
C SER A 31 -15.59 -10.63 38.92
N PRO A 32 -16.80 -10.06 39.09
CA PRO A 32 -18.02 -10.86 39.09
C PRO A 32 -18.15 -11.62 37.77
N SER A 33 -18.54 -12.89 37.86
CA SER A 33 -18.77 -13.71 36.67
C SER A 33 -19.88 -13.09 35.82
N PRO A 34 -19.70 -12.99 34.48
CA PRO A 34 -20.73 -12.46 33.62
C PRO A 34 -22.00 -13.34 33.67
N PRO A 35 -23.20 -12.73 33.58
CA PRO A 35 -24.44 -13.49 33.51
C PRO A 35 -24.43 -14.39 32.28
N SER A 36 -24.94 -15.62 32.44
CA SER A 36 -25.06 -16.55 31.32
C SER A 36 -25.95 -15.96 30.23
N PRO A 37 -25.56 -16.07 28.94
CA PRO A 37 -26.37 -15.57 27.85
C PRO A 37 -27.71 -16.31 27.79
N PRO A 38 -28.80 -15.64 27.41
CA PRO A 38 -30.09 -16.30 27.19
C PRO A 38 -29.93 -17.37 26.11
N SER A 39 -30.37 -18.60 26.41
CA SER A 39 -30.43 -19.69 25.45
C SER A 39 -31.38 -19.31 24.32
N SER A 40 -30.82 -18.80 23.24
CA SER A 40 -31.55 -18.48 22.02
C SER A 40 -31.71 -19.77 21.25
N SER A 41 -32.94 -20.26 21.12
CA SER A 41 -33.25 -21.41 20.26
C SER A 41 -32.75 -21.12 18.84
N PRO A 42 -32.11 -22.10 18.17
CA PRO A 42 -31.62 -21.90 16.81
C PRO A 42 -32.79 -21.59 15.86
N PRO A 43 -32.63 -20.64 14.93
CA PRO A 43 -33.65 -20.37 13.92
C PRO A 43 -33.85 -21.60 13.05
N SER A 44 -35.11 -21.85 12.65
CA SER A 44 -35.44 -22.92 11.71
C SER A 44 -34.65 -22.73 10.39
N PRO A 45 -34.19 -23.83 9.76
CA PRO A 45 -33.50 -23.75 8.49
C PRO A 45 -34.40 -23.14 7.42
N PRO A 46 -33.86 -22.32 6.50
CA PRO A 46 -34.62 -21.78 5.39
C PRO A 46 -35.12 -22.92 4.48
N PRO A 47 -36.26 -22.74 3.80
CA PRO A 47 -36.74 -23.71 2.82
C PRO A 47 -35.73 -23.88 1.67
N PRO A 48 -35.63 -25.09 1.08
CA PRO A 48 -34.76 -25.34 -0.07
C PRO A 48 -35.15 -24.43 -1.24
N SER A 49 -34.17 -23.70 -1.77
CA SER A 49 -34.37 -22.83 -2.93
C SER A 49 -34.65 -23.65 -4.18
N SER A 50 -35.63 -23.21 -4.97
CA SER A 50 -35.98 -23.82 -6.25
C SER A 50 -34.77 -23.87 -7.19
N PRO A 51 -34.65 -24.91 -8.04
CA PRO A 51 -33.54 -25.03 -8.96
C PRO A 51 -33.53 -23.86 -9.96
N PRO A 52 -32.34 -23.37 -10.35
CA PRO A 52 -32.25 -22.29 -11.32
C PRO A 52 -32.76 -22.75 -12.71
N PRO A 53 -33.35 -21.84 -13.49
CA PRO A 53 -33.75 -22.15 -14.86
C PRO A 53 -32.52 -22.53 -15.68
N THR A 54 -32.62 -23.63 -16.42
CA THR A 54 -31.56 -24.13 -17.29
C THR A 54 -31.29 -23.12 -18.41
N GLN A 55 -30.11 -22.50 -18.41
CA GLN A 55 -29.71 -21.61 -19.48
C GLN A 55 -29.52 -22.40 -20.79
N PRO A 56 -29.95 -21.86 -21.94
CA PRO A 56 -29.66 -22.44 -23.23
C PRO A 56 -28.15 -22.42 -23.52
N PRO A 57 -27.64 -23.38 -24.30
CA PRO A 57 -26.22 -23.47 -24.62
C PRO A 57 -25.77 -22.22 -25.42
N PRO A 58 -24.57 -21.69 -25.15
CA PRO A 58 -24.02 -20.57 -25.89
C PRO A 58 -23.75 -20.95 -27.35
N SER A 59 -24.16 -20.08 -28.27
CA SER A 59 -23.88 -20.22 -29.70
C SER A 59 -22.39 -20.10 -29.97
N SER A 60 -21.83 -21.06 -30.71
CA SER A 60 -20.41 -21.12 -31.05
C SER A 60 -19.92 -19.86 -31.77
N PRO A 61 -18.74 -19.31 -31.42
CA PRO A 61 -18.18 -18.15 -32.09
C PRO A 61 -17.70 -18.48 -33.51
N THR A 62 -18.13 -17.68 -34.48
CA THR A 62 -17.68 -17.72 -35.87
C THR A 62 -16.22 -17.24 -35.95
N ARG A 63 -15.35 -18.11 -36.45
CA ARG A 63 -13.91 -17.87 -36.62
C ARG A 63 -13.66 -16.74 -37.64
N PRO A 64 -12.91 -15.69 -37.31
CA PRO A 64 -12.49 -14.69 -38.29
C PRO A 64 -11.53 -15.32 -39.31
N SER A 65 -11.78 -15.06 -40.59
CA SER A 65 -10.88 -15.42 -41.69
C SER A 65 -9.56 -14.69 -41.58
N SER A 66 -8.45 -15.44 -41.63
CA SER A 66 -7.09 -14.91 -41.63
C SER A 66 -6.84 -13.97 -42.83
N PRO A 67 -6.12 -12.86 -42.65
CA PRO A 67 -5.69 -12.01 -43.76
C PRO A 67 -4.62 -12.73 -44.62
N PRO A 68 -4.51 -12.40 -45.91
CA PRO A 68 -3.51 -12.96 -46.81
C PRO A 68 -2.09 -12.48 -46.46
N PRO A 69 -1.05 -13.26 -46.83
CA PRO A 69 0.34 -12.92 -46.53
C PRO A 69 0.83 -11.72 -47.36
N THR A 70 1.42 -10.74 -46.69
CA THR A 70 2.03 -9.57 -47.31
C THR A 70 3.38 -9.95 -47.93
N GLN A 71 3.55 -9.64 -49.21
CA GLN A 71 4.77 -9.87 -49.99
C GLN A 71 5.90 -8.94 -49.54
N PRO A 72 7.17 -9.41 -49.44
CA PRO A 72 8.29 -8.56 -49.06
C PRO A 72 8.67 -7.58 -50.18
N PRO A 73 9.16 -6.37 -49.84
CA PRO A 73 9.57 -5.37 -50.82
C PRO A 73 10.87 -5.77 -51.56
N PRO A 74 11.06 -5.29 -52.80
CA PRO A 74 12.25 -5.58 -53.60
C PRO A 74 13.50 -4.88 -53.04
N THR A 75 14.60 -5.62 -53.00
CA THR A 75 15.92 -5.16 -52.56
C THR A 75 16.52 -4.22 -53.61
N GLN A 76 16.76 -2.97 -53.23
CA GLN A 76 17.41 -1.97 -54.09
C GLN A 76 18.95 -2.11 -54.01
N PRO A 77 19.68 -1.94 -55.13
CA PRO A 77 21.15 -2.02 -55.14
C PRO A 77 21.79 -0.82 -54.41
N PRO A 78 22.98 -0.99 -53.82
CA PRO A 78 23.66 0.06 -53.08
C PRO A 78 24.19 1.15 -54.04
N PRO A 79 24.07 2.43 -53.68
CA PRO A 79 24.66 3.53 -54.44
C PRO A 79 26.19 3.56 -54.28
N SER A 80 26.88 3.93 -55.37
CA SER A 80 28.33 4.04 -55.45
C SER A 80 28.88 5.19 -54.60
N SER A 81 29.93 4.90 -53.83
CA SER A 81 30.55 5.83 -52.89
C SER A 81 31.22 7.03 -53.58
N PRO A 82 30.96 8.27 -53.15
CA PRO A 82 31.69 9.45 -53.61
C PRO A 82 33.06 9.57 -52.91
N THR A 83 34.07 9.94 -53.70
CA THR A 83 35.45 10.17 -53.28
C THR A 83 35.55 11.34 -52.31
N ARG A 84 36.12 11.10 -51.12
CA ARG A 84 36.17 12.02 -49.98
C ARG A 84 37.26 13.10 -50.17
N PRO A 85 36.93 14.40 -50.06
CA PRO A 85 37.92 15.47 -49.94
C PRO A 85 38.71 15.36 -48.63
N SER A 86 39.98 15.75 -48.66
CA SER A 86 40.89 15.75 -47.51
C SER A 86 40.30 16.51 -46.32
N SER A 87 40.25 15.82 -45.17
CA SER A 87 39.68 16.32 -43.92
C SER A 87 40.36 17.60 -43.44
N PRO A 88 39.61 18.62 -42.99
CA PRO A 88 40.15 19.70 -42.16
C PRO A 88 40.65 19.15 -40.82
N PRO A 89 41.54 19.88 -40.10
CA PRO A 89 42.02 19.47 -38.79
C PRO A 89 40.85 19.26 -37.82
N PRO A 90 40.96 18.32 -36.86
CA PRO A 90 39.87 17.98 -35.96
C PRO A 90 39.51 19.20 -35.11
N THR A 91 38.35 19.78 -35.40
CA THR A 91 37.70 20.74 -34.50
C THR A 91 37.51 20.04 -33.17
N GLN A 92 38.15 20.58 -32.13
CA GLN A 92 38.04 20.07 -30.77
C GLN A 92 36.55 19.97 -30.43
N PRO A 93 36.05 18.78 -30.03
CA PRO A 93 34.64 18.62 -29.74
C PRO A 93 34.24 19.62 -28.65
N PRO A 94 33.08 20.29 -28.80
CA PRO A 94 32.60 21.19 -27.76
C PRO A 94 32.55 20.40 -26.44
N PRO A 95 32.85 21.06 -25.30
CA PRO A 95 32.77 20.40 -24.00
C PRO A 95 31.40 19.74 -23.89
N LEU A 96 31.39 18.43 -23.62
CA LEU A 96 30.17 17.65 -23.47
C LEU A 96 29.30 18.35 -22.43
N GLN A 97 28.20 18.94 -22.90
CA GLN A 97 27.19 19.49 -22.02
C GLN A 97 26.75 18.34 -21.10
N PRO A 98 26.75 18.53 -19.76
CA PRO A 98 26.23 17.51 -18.87
C PRO A 98 24.81 17.15 -19.33
N PRO A 99 24.46 15.86 -19.37
CA PRO A 99 23.13 15.44 -19.78
C PRO A 99 22.10 16.21 -18.95
N PRO A 100 20.95 16.60 -19.55
CA PRO A 100 19.90 17.26 -18.80
C PRO A 100 19.60 16.41 -17.56
N LEU A 101 19.71 17.02 -16.39
CA LEU A 101 19.38 16.36 -15.13
C LEU A 101 17.92 15.95 -15.24
N PHE A 102 17.68 14.65 -15.43
CA PHE A 102 16.32 14.12 -15.35
C PHE A 102 15.78 14.52 -13.97
N PRO A 103 14.57 15.10 -13.89
CA PRO A 103 13.97 15.36 -12.60
C PRO A 103 13.94 14.04 -11.83
N SER A 104 14.42 14.05 -10.59
CA SER A 104 14.38 12.87 -9.75
C SER A 104 12.93 12.37 -9.67
N PRO A 105 12.70 11.05 -9.79
CA PRO A 105 11.35 10.51 -9.69
C PRO A 105 10.72 10.97 -8.37
N PRO A 106 9.41 11.30 -8.37
CA PRO A 106 8.73 11.73 -7.16
C PRO A 106 8.88 10.65 -6.07
N PRO A 107 9.01 11.06 -4.79
CA PRO A 107 9.11 10.11 -3.69
C PRO A 107 7.88 9.19 -3.69
N PRO A 108 8.04 7.92 -3.30
CA PRO A 108 6.94 6.99 -3.23
C PRO A 108 5.88 7.49 -2.25
N PRO A 109 4.59 7.26 -2.54
CA PRO A 109 3.54 7.76 -1.69
C PRO A 109 3.59 7.16 -0.29
N GLU A 110 3.59 8.06 0.69
CA GLU A 110 3.63 7.72 2.10
C GLU A 110 2.22 7.58 2.64
N PHE A 111 2.00 6.51 3.42
CA PHE A 111 0.75 6.29 4.11
C PHE A 111 0.96 6.55 5.59
N ALA A 112 0.15 7.44 6.17
CA ALA A 112 0.10 7.62 7.61
C ALA A 112 -0.89 6.60 8.19
N CYS A 113 -0.41 5.69 9.04
CA CYS A 113 -1.21 4.59 9.57
C CYS A 113 -1.42 4.66 11.09
N VAL A 114 -2.63 4.30 11.53
CA VAL A 114 -3.02 4.25 12.94
C VAL A 114 -3.60 2.86 13.24
N GLN A 115 -3.07 2.21 14.28
CA GLN A 115 -3.53 0.89 14.73
C GLN A 115 -4.90 0.96 15.41
N ASN A 116 -5.61 -0.16 15.43
CA ASN A 116 -6.90 -0.37 16.11
C ASN A 116 -8.01 0.64 15.73
N THR A 117 -7.91 1.16 14.51
CA THR A 117 -8.71 2.29 14.05
C THR A 117 -9.31 2.00 12.68
N SER A 118 -10.49 2.55 12.41
CA SER A 118 -11.10 2.59 11.07
C SER A 118 -11.16 4.02 10.57
N LEU A 119 -11.33 4.16 9.26
CA LEU A 119 -11.66 5.44 8.66
C LEU A 119 -13.18 5.60 8.59
N SER A 120 -13.63 6.84 8.71
CA SER A 120 -15.00 7.26 8.38
C SER A 120 -14.96 8.17 7.16
N GLY A 121 -15.99 8.09 6.31
CA GLY A 121 -16.05 8.86 5.07
C GLY A 121 -16.76 8.10 3.94
N VAL A 122 -16.48 8.47 2.70
CA VAL A 122 -17.09 7.83 1.52
C VAL A 122 -16.30 6.57 1.17
N GLN A 123 -16.95 5.41 1.30
CA GLN A 123 -16.36 4.14 0.91
C GLN A 123 -16.34 4.01 -0.62
N LEU A 124 -15.19 3.64 -1.17
CA LEU A 124 -14.99 3.41 -2.60
C LEU A 124 -15.20 1.94 -2.96
N ALA A 125 -14.58 1.03 -2.21
CA ALA A 125 -14.69 -0.40 -2.44
C ALA A 125 -14.52 -1.20 -1.15
N LYS A 126 -15.03 -2.43 -1.15
CA LYS A 126 -14.80 -3.43 -0.10
C LYS A 126 -14.55 -4.78 -0.73
N PHE A 127 -13.51 -5.46 -0.26
CA PHE A 127 -13.21 -6.82 -0.68
C PHE A 127 -12.68 -7.65 0.48
N LYS A 128 -12.91 -8.96 0.39
CA LYS A 128 -12.49 -9.93 1.38
C LYS A 128 -11.16 -10.54 0.95
N LEU A 129 -10.16 -10.42 1.80
CA LEU A 129 -8.83 -10.99 1.60
C LEU A 129 -8.76 -12.42 2.12
N GLY A 130 -7.74 -13.15 1.69
CA GLY A 130 -7.52 -14.54 2.08
C GLY A 130 -7.13 -14.67 3.55
N TYR A 131 -7.83 -15.53 4.30
CA TYR A 131 -7.50 -15.80 5.71
C TYR A 131 -6.14 -16.49 5.89
N LYS A 132 -5.64 -17.15 4.85
CA LYS A 132 -4.35 -17.86 4.85
C LYS A 132 -3.16 -16.89 4.82
N ASN A 133 -3.40 -15.64 4.42
CA ASN A 133 -2.38 -14.62 4.42
C ASN A 133 -2.30 -14.01 5.82
N GLY A 134 -1.08 -13.81 6.32
CA GLY A 134 -0.86 -13.08 7.58
C GLY A 134 -1.43 -11.66 7.52
N THR A 135 -1.69 -11.08 8.69
CA THR A 135 -2.21 -9.72 8.83
C THR A 135 -1.41 -8.70 8.02
N ASP A 136 -0.08 -8.71 8.13
CA ASP A 136 0.79 -7.79 7.38
C ASP A 136 0.68 -7.95 5.87
N ALA A 137 0.59 -9.19 5.37
CA ALA A 137 0.41 -9.46 3.95
C ALA A 137 -0.94 -8.92 3.44
N ASN A 138 -2.00 -9.04 4.25
CA ASN A 138 -3.31 -8.49 3.93
C ASN A 138 -3.33 -6.95 3.97
N ILE A 139 -2.64 -6.34 4.92
CA ILE A 139 -2.47 -4.87 4.99
C ILE A 139 -1.70 -4.36 3.76
N ALA A 140 -0.60 -5.02 3.39
CA ALA A 140 0.15 -4.69 2.18
C ALA A 140 -0.72 -4.83 0.92
N THR A 141 -1.55 -5.87 0.86
CA THR A 141 -2.51 -6.07 -0.24
C THR A 141 -3.54 -4.93 -0.30
N CYS A 142 -4.10 -4.51 0.84
CA CYS A 142 -4.97 -3.34 0.91
C CYS A 142 -4.29 -2.07 0.38
N ARG A 143 -3.03 -1.85 0.77
CA ARG A 143 -2.24 -0.71 0.30
C ARG A 143 -2.10 -0.73 -1.21
N THR A 144 -1.71 -1.86 -1.80
CA THR A 144 -1.59 -2.03 -3.25
C THR A 144 -2.90 -1.70 -3.95
N TYR A 145 -4.03 -2.20 -3.45
CA TYR A 145 -5.34 -1.89 -4.03
C TYR A 145 -5.70 -0.40 -3.92
N CYS A 146 -5.36 0.27 -2.80
CA CYS A 146 -5.60 1.70 -2.69
C CYS A 146 -4.76 2.49 -3.70
N VAL A 147 -3.45 2.19 -3.83
CA VAL A 147 -2.57 2.85 -4.79
C VAL A 147 -3.02 2.64 -6.24
N SER A 148 -3.52 1.45 -6.58
CA SER A 148 -4.00 1.15 -7.93
C SER A 148 -5.40 1.67 -8.24
N THR A 149 -6.14 2.11 -7.22
CA THR A 149 -7.53 2.57 -7.38
C THR A 149 -7.58 4.10 -7.48
N PRO A 150 -7.95 4.66 -8.64
CA PRO A 150 -8.04 6.10 -8.80
C PRO A 150 -9.08 6.67 -7.83
N GLY A 151 -8.69 7.74 -7.12
CA GLY A 151 -9.53 8.38 -6.12
C GLY A 151 -9.45 7.76 -4.72
N CYS A 152 -8.66 6.71 -4.49
CA CYS A 152 -8.44 6.22 -3.12
C CYS A 152 -7.64 7.26 -2.30
N LYS A 153 -8.18 7.63 -1.14
CA LYS A 153 -7.55 8.54 -0.16
C LYS A 153 -7.09 7.82 1.10
N GLY A 154 -7.45 6.56 1.25
CA GLY A 154 -7.03 5.74 2.38
C GLY A 154 -7.71 4.39 2.37
N PHE A 155 -7.29 3.52 3.28
CA PHE A 155 -7.91 2.22 3.48
C PHE A 155 -7.90 1.85 4.96
N TYR A 156 -8.76 0.91 5.35
CA TYR A 156 -8.62 0.23 6.63
C TYR A 156 -8.90 -1.26 6.51
N TYR A 157 -8.27 -2.04 7.38
CA TYR A 157 -8.35 -3.49 7.40
C TYR A 157 -8.94 -3.97 8.73
N LYS A 158 -9.87 -4.93 8.64
CA LYS A 158 -10.55 -5.52 9.81
C LYS A 158 -10.08 -6.95 10.06
N THR A 159 -10.22 -7.40 11.31
CA THR A 159 -9.94 -8.79 11.75
C THR A 159 -10.81 -9.83 11.04
N THR A 160 -11.92 -9.39 10.43
CA THR A 160 -12.80 -10.21 9.58
C THR A 160 -12.27 -10.40 8.15
N PHE A 161 -11.00 -10.08 7.90
CA PHE A 161 -10.33 -10.14 6.60
C PHE A 161 -10.96 -9.23 5.54
N ASN A 162 -11.64 -8.17 5.96
CA ASN A 162 -12.23 -7.20 5.04
C ASN A 162 -11.30 -6.00 4.90
N CYS A 163 -10.98 -5.67 3.66
CA CYS A 163 -10.32 -4.45 3.27
C CYS A 163 -11.36 -3.44 2.78
N TYR A 164 -11.27 -2.20 3.23
CA TYR A 164 -12.14 -1.11 2.81
C TYR A 164 -11.29 0.00 2.24
N LEU A 165 -11.54 0.39 0.99
CA LEU A 165 -10.94 1.54 0.35
C LEU A 165 -11.87 2.74 0.49
N MET A 166 -11.32 3.91 0.78
CA MET A 166 -12.06 5.15 0.99
C MET A 166 -11.74 6.16 -0.11
N ALA A 167 -12.78 6.77 -0.68
CA ALA A 167 -12.68 7.89 -1.62
C ALA A 167 -12.45 9.23 -0.91
N SER A 168 -12.94 9.34 0.32
CA SER A 168 -12.70 10.47 1.21
C SER A 168 -12.60 9.99 2.65
N VAL A 169 -11.77 10.67 3.44
CA VAL A 169 -11.58 10.39 4.86
C VAL A 169 -11.98 11.64 5.62
N LEU A 170 -13.01 11.51 6.45
CA LEU A 170 -13.51 12.60 7.29
C LEU A 170 -12.84 12.55 8.66
N ASP A 171 -12.79 11.35 9.26
CA ASP A 171 -12.29 11.19 10.62
C ASP A 171 -11.83 9.76 10.90
N TYR A 172 -11.08 9.60 11.99
CA TYR A 172 -10.68 8.30 12.53
C TYR A 172 -11.69 7.83 13.56
N LYS A 173 -12.05 6.54 13.51
CA LYS A 173 -12.99 5.96 14.48
C LYS A 173 -12.45 4.65 15.02
N GLN A 174 -12.26 4.56 16.32
CA GLN A 174 -11.84 3.32 16.96
C GLN A 174 -12.98 2.31 16.92
N TYR A 175 -12.65 1.12 16.43
CA TYR A 175 -13.52 -0.04 16.49
C TYR A 175 -12.65 -1.23 16.85
N GLY A 176 -13.04 -2.00 17.88
CA GLY A 176 -12.26 -3.16 18.34
C GLY A 176 -12.08 -4.30 17.32
N THR A 177 -12.73 -4.21 16.16
CA THR A 177 -12.59 -5.17 15.05
C THR A 177 -11.67 -4.69 13.94
N SER A 178 -11.14 -3.48 14.04
CA SER A 178 -10.23 -2.91 13.07
C SER A 178 -8.80 -3.11 13.52
N VAL A 179 -7.94 -3.48 12.58
CA VAL A 179 -6.53 -3.72 12.84
C VAL A 179 -5.75 -2.45 12.57
N ILE A 180 -5.93 -1.86 11.39
CA ILE A 180 -5.20 -0.67 10.98
C ILE A 180 -6.04 0.18 10.02
N ALA A 181 -5.84 1.49 10.09
CA ALA A 181 -6.33 2.47 9.13
C ALA A 181 -5.15 3.29 8.61
N CYS A 182 -5.09 3.53 7.30
CA CYS A 182 -4.02 4.28 6.65
C CYS A 182 -4.58 5.32 5.70
N ILE A 183 -4.09 6.56 5.78
CA ILE A 183 -4.45 7.66 4.88
C ILE A 183 -3.31 7.93 3.91
N TYR A 184 -3.65 8.17 2.65
CA TYR A 184 -2.73 8.55 1.58
C TYR A 184 -2.52 10.06 1.62
N HIS A 185 -1.27 10.49 1.80
CA HIS A 185 -0.88 11.90 1.75
C HIS A 185 -0.38 12.32 0.36
#